data_AF-A6J6W2-F1
#
_entry.id   AF-A6J6W2-F1
#
_cell.length_a   1.000
_cell.length_b   1.000
_cell.length_c   1.000
_cell.angle_alpha   90.00
_cell.angle_beta   90.00
_cell.angle_gamma   90.00
#
_symmetry.space_group_name_H-M   'P 1'
#
loop_
_entity.id
_entity.type
_entity.pdbx_description
1 polymer ?
#
loop_
_entity_poly.entity_id
_entity_poly.type
_entity_poly.pdbx_seq_one_letter_code
_entity_poly.pdbx_strand_id
1 'polypeptide(L)'
;MEIRNARLPGFELVIVWRIQIDEEGKVFPKLDLLTKVPEQALEMDKNRVIETAPLSFRSLLGVLGIEAALDSLIRLFNTDK
;
A
#
# COMPACT_ATOMS: atom_id res chain seq x y z
N MET A 1 -9.00 -0.56 4.17
CA MET A 1 -9.33 -1.63 3.19
C MET A 1 -8.18 -2.61 3.16
N GLU A 2 -8.44 -3.90 3.01
CA GLU A 2 -7.41 -4.94 3.00
C GLU A 2 -7.46 -5.72 1.69
N ILE A 3 -6.29 -5.93 1.07
CA ILE A 3 -6.11 -6.73 -0.14
C ILE A 3 -5.25 -7.94 0.25
N ARG A 4 -5.78 -9.13 0.02
CA ARG A 4 -5.12 -10.42 0.29
C ARG A 4 -4.95 -11.19 -1.01
N ASN A 5 -3.86 -11.95 -1.11
CA ASN A 5 -3.65 -12.89 -2.19
C ASN A 5 -3.83 -14.32 -1.64
N ALA A 6 -4.77 -15.08 -2.19
CA ALA A 6 -5.06 -16.45 -1.74
C ALA A 6 -3.87 -17.41 -1.85
N ARG A 7 -2.91 -17.12 -2.74
CA ARG A 7 -1.70 -17.95 -2.96
C ARG A 7 -0.54 -17.60 -2.04
N LEU A 8 -0.55 -16.40 -1.46
CA LEU A 8 0.50 -15.91 -0.58
C LEU A 8 -0.10 -15.62 0.81
N PRO A 9 -0.51 -16.66 1.56
CA PRO A 9 -1.06 -16.47 2.89
C PRO A 9 -0.06 -15.76 3.80
N GLY A 10 -0.53 -14.79 4.58
CA GLY A 10 0.30 -13.94 5.43
C GLY A 10 0.86 -12.69 4.75
N PHE A 11 0.72 -12.56 3.42
CA PHE A 11 0.97 -11.31 2.71
C PHE A 11 -0.32 -10.51 2.58
N GLU A 12 -0.33 -9.29 3.11
CA GLU A 12 -1.49 -8.41 3.08
C GLU A 12 -1.06 -6.98 2.72
N LEU A 13 -1.85 -6.32 1.88
CA LEU A 13 -1.74 -4.90 1.60
C LEU A 13 -2.92 -4.18 2.25
N VAL A 14 -2.65 -3.33 3.23
CA VAL A 14 -3.68 -2.59 3.96
C VAL A 14 -3.65 -1.14 3.53
N ILE A 15 -4.72 -0.68 2.88
CA ILE A 15 -4.92 0.74 2.58
C ILE A 15 -5.49 1.42 3.82
N VAL A 16 -4.71 2.37 4.34
CA VAL A 16 -5.04 3.17 5.51
C VAL A 16 -5.49 4.54 5.05
N TRP A 17 -6.67 4.97 5.49
CA TRP A 17 -7.11 6.34 5.31
C TRP A 17 -6.79 7.14 6.58
N ARG A 18 -5.98 8.17 6.41
CA ARG A 18 -5.55 9.08 7.47
C ARG A 18 -6.21 10.43 7.23
N ILE A 19 -6.84 10.98 8.26
CA ILE A 19 -7.39 12.33 8.24
C ILE A 19 -6.37 13.21 8.95
N GLN A 20 -5.80 14.17 8.21
CA GLN A 20 -4.94 15.20 8.78
C GLN A 20 -5.70 16.50 8.83
N ILE A 21 -5.53 17.25 9.91
CA ILE A 21 -6.13 18.57 10.10
C ILE A 21 -4.97 19.52 10.30
N ASP A 22 -4.92 20.61 9.55
CA ASP A 22 -3.92 21.67 9.77
C ASP A 22 -4.35 22.61 10.91
N GLU A 23 -3.50 23.60 11.20
CA GLU A 23 -3.71 24.55 12.30
C GLU A 23 -4.94 25.45 12.05
N GLU A 24 -5.31 25.65 10.78
CA GLU A 24 -6.49 26.38 10.33
C GLU A 24 -7.77 25.53 10.34
N GLY A 25 -7.69 24.24 10.70
CA GLY A 25 -8.82 23.33 10.74
C GLY A 25 -9.20 22.72 9.38
N LYS A 26 -8.38 22.90 8.34
CA LYS A 26 -8.60 22.30 7.02
C LYS A 26 -8.29 20.81 7.06
N VAL A 27 -9.20 20.03 6.50
CA VAL A 27 -9.13 18.57 6.48
C VAL A 27 -8.46 18.08 5.20
N PHE A 28 -7.42 17.28 5.36
CA PHE A 28 -6.70 16.61 4.28
C PHE A 28 -6.83 15.09 4.42
N PRO A 29 -7.68 14.45 3.61
CA PRO A 29 -7.71 13.00 3.51
C PRO A 29 -6.44 12.51 2.80
N LYS A 30 -5.72 11.57 3.41
CA LYS A 30 -4.55 10.93 2.82
C LYS A 30 -4.71 9.41 2.84
N LEU A 31 -4.49 8.80 1.69
CA LEU A 31 -4.36 7.35 1.60
C LEU A 31 -2.89 6.97 1.76
N ASP A 32 -2.66 5.92 2.53
CA ASP A 32 -1.35 5.33 2.76
C ASP A 32 -1.45 3.80 2.65
N LEU A 33 -0.31 3.15 2.54
CA LEU A 33 -0.22 1.69 2.43
C LEU A 33 0.57 1.14 3.62
N LEU A 34 0.04 0.11 4.25
CA LEU A 34 0.76 -0.73 5.20
C LEU A 34 0.91 -2.12 4.60
N THR A 35 2.16 -2.54 4.43
CA THR A 35 2.54 -3.86 3.97
C THR A 35 2.69 -4.78 5.18
N LYS A 36 1.97 -5.90 5.18
CA LYS A 36 2.20 -6.99 6.12
C LYS A 36 2.79 -8.16 5.36
N VAL A 37 3.90 -8.66 5.86
CA VAL A 37 4.60 -9.82 5.30
C VAL A 37 5.02 -10.75 6.44
N PRO A 38 5.16 -12.06 6.18
CA PRO A 38 5.76 -12.97 7.14
C PRO A 38 7.19 -12.55 7.49
N GLU A 39 7.60 -12.79 8.73
CA GLU A 39 8.92 -12.40 9.24
C GLU A 39 10.07 -12.99 8.41
N GLN A 40 9.94 -14.26 8.00
CA GLN A 40 10.93 -14.93 7.15
C GLN A 40 11.09 -14.23 5.79
N ALA A 41 9.99 -13.69 5.23
CA ALA A 41 10.05 -12.95 3.98
C ALA A 41 10.65 -11.55 4.17
N LEU A 42 10.43 -10.93 5.35
CA LEU A 42 11.05 -9.66 5.70
C LEU A 42 12.57 -9.78 5.81
N GLU A 43 13.07 -10.87 6.40
CA GLU A 43 14.52 -11.16 6.46
C GLU A 43 15.16 -11.31 5.08
N MET A 44 14.36 -11.72 4.08
CA MET A 44 14.81 -11.87 2.69
C MET A 44 14.76 -10.55 1.90
N ASP A 45 14.15 -9.49 2.43
CA ASP A 45 14.00 -8.18 1.75
C ASP A 45 15.29 -7.35 1.80
N LYS A 46 16.29 -7.79 1.04
CA LYS A 46 17.60 -7.11 0.95
C LYS A 46 17.52 -5.68 0.41
N ASN A 47 16.46 -5.35 -0.32
CA ASN A 47 16.30 -4.07 -1.00
C ASN A 47 15.36 -3.11 -0.24
N ARG A 48 14.87 -3.50 0.95
CA ARG A 48 13.92 -2.69 1.75
C ARG A 48 12.68 -2.31 0.94
N VAL A 49 12.22 -3.21 0.07
CA VAL A 49 11.00 -3.03 -0.72
C VAL A 49 9.79 -2.85 0.18
N ILE A 50 9.72 -3.60 1.28
CA ILE A 50 8.59 -3.55 2.21
C ILE A 50 8.50 -2.18 2.89
N GLU A 51 9.63 -1.61 3.29
CA GLU A 51 9.71 -0.28 3.90
C GLU A 51 9.42 0.86 2.91
N THR A 52 9.86 0.70 1.66
CA THR A 52 9.69 1.74 0.63
C THR A 52 8.33 1.69 -0.07
N ALA A 53 7.60 0.57 0.03
CA ALA A 53 6.29 0.39 -0.60
C ALA A 53 5.26 1.51 -0.30
N PRO A 54 5.14 2.05 0.93
CA PRO A 54 4.22 3.15 1.21
C PRO A 54 4.56 4.42 0.42
N LEU A 55 5.86 4.71 0.25
CA LEU A 55 6.29 5.85 -0.54
C LEU A 55 5.96 5.66 -2.03
N SER A 56 6.28 4.48 -2.57
CA SER A 56 5.95 4.12 -3.95
C SER A 56 4.45 4.19 -4.21
N PHE A 57 3.61 3.75 -3.27
CA PHE A 57 2.16 3.86 -3.35
C PHE A 57 1.68 5.31 -3.41
N ARG A 58 2.25 6.20 -2.59
CA ARG A 58 1.92 7.64 -2.64
C ARG A 58 2.31 8.28 -3.97
N SER A 59 3.45 7.89 -4.55
CA SER A 59 3.83 8.32 -5.90
C SER A 59 2.81 7.82 -6.94
N LEU A 60 2.37 6.56 -6.83
CA LEU A 60 1.35 6.00 -7.73
C LEU A 60 0.03 6.75 -7.65
N LEU A 61 -0.42 7.11 -6.43
CA LEU A 61 -1.61 7.94 -6.22
C LEU A 61 -1.48 9.32 -6.88
N GLY A 62 -0.29 9.94 -6.80
CA GLY A 62 -0.04 11.24 -7.43
C GLY A 62 -0.02 11.19 -8.95
N VAL A 63 0.45 10.08 -9.54
CA VAL A 63 0.55 9.92 -11.00
C VAL A 63 -0.75 9.44 -11.63
N LEU A 64 -1.42 8.46 -11.02
CA LEU A 64 -2.60 7.80 -11.60
C LEU A 64 -3.93 8.29 -11.02
N GLY A 65 -3.92 8.96 -9.87
CA GLY A 65 -5.12 9.20 -9.08
C GLY A 65 -5.56 7.95 -8.29
N ILE A 66 -6.59 8.13 -7.46
CA ILE A 66 -6.98 7.13 -6.45
C ILE A 66 -7.49 5.82 -7.08
N GLU A 67 -8.51 5.89 -7.95
CA GLU A 67 -9.14 4.69 -8.51
C GLU A 67 -8.15 3.85 -9.31
N ALA A 68 -7.41 4.48 -10.23
CA ALA A 68 -6.46 3.78 -11.10
C ALA A 68 -5.27 3.21 -10.33
N ALA A 69 -4.78 3.90 -9.28
CA ALA A 69 -3.73 3.36 -8.43
C ALA A 69 -4.19 2.13 -7.64
N LEU A 70 -5.42 2.15 -7.11
CA LEU A 70 -5.98 1.01 -6.38
C LEU A 70 -6.24 -0.19 -7.29
N ASP A 71 -6.86 0.02 -8.47
CA ASP A 71 -7.08 -1.04 -9.46
C ASP A 71 -5.74 -1.65 -9.91
N SER A 72 -4.73 -0.81 -10.20
CA SER A 72 -3.38 -1.28 -10.55
C SER A 72 -2.74 -2.12 -9.45
N LEU A 73 -2.84 -1.69 -8.19
CA LEU A 73 -2.30 -2.41 -7.05
C LEU A 73 -2.99 -3.76 -6.84
N ILE A 74 -4.33 -3.78 -6.91
CA ILE A 74 -5.13 -5.00 -6.76
C ILE A 74 -4.79 -6.00 -7.86
N ARG A 75 -4.68 -5.54 -9.12
CA ARG A 75 -4.28 -6.40 -10.24
C ARG A 75 -2.89 -6.96 -10.01
N LEU A 76 -1.88 -6.09 -9.83
CA LEU A 76 -0.49 -6.50 -9.65
C LEU A 76 -0.30 -7.49 -8.50
N PHE A 77 -0.99 -7.28 -7.39
CA PHE A 77 -0.87 -8.15 -6.23
C PHE A 77 -1.56 -9.51 -6.42
N ASN A 78 -2.55 -9.60 -7.30
CA ASN A 78 -3.29 -10.83 -7.58
C ASN A 78 -2.90 -11.51 -8.90
N THR A 79 -2.08 -10.88 -9.74
CA THR A 79 -1.66 -11.41 -11.05
C THR A 79 -1.04 -12.79 -10.91
N ASP A 80 -1.56 -13.75 -11.68
CA ASP A 80 -0.92 -15.03 -11.98
C ASP A 80 0.42 -14.78 -12.68
N LYS A 81 1.53 -15.16 -12.05
CA LYS A 81 2.78 -15.45 -12.76
C LYS A 81 3.02 -16.96 -12.73
#